data_AF-A0AAD2CH02-F1
#
_entry.id   AF-A0AAD2CH02-F1
#
_cell.length_a   1.000
_cell.length_b   1.000
_cell.length_c   1.000
_cell.angle_alpha   90.00
_cell.angle_beta   90.00
_cell.angle_gamma   90.00
#
_symmetry.space_group_name_H-M   'P 1'
#
loop_
_entity.id
_entity.type
_entity.pdbx_description
1 polymer ?
#
loop_
_entity_poly.entity_id
_entity_poly.type
_entity_poly.pdbx_seq_one_letter_code
_entity_poly.pdbx_strand_id
1 'polypeptide(L)'
;MQKQTSKMNSSERRVQFLPAHDSVLEIPSLGEYTEQDIMNCWYTKPEFRKIAKRCQKQARRWESGKPSMNESCPRGLESFMQEDGEITTASVEQCIDAVMDEQEVQWDKEVDDYDRLAAVSEEVSRFSVSWALEKARTDEKEAQRIYKHMEQKYKVTKLKCESPTSLSKSIEDGRDDHTSMCSDLSHPGAESPRLTEHQKTKGASKPPLKMPKLPRHVSVTIYRKVSPMICSR
;
A
#
# COMPACT_ATOMS: atom_id res chain seq x y z
N MET A 1 -40.28 29.03 -3.42
CA MET A 1 -39.61 27.96 -2.64
C MET A 1 -38.14 28.33 -2.51
N GLN A 2 -37.62 28.54 -1.30
CA GLN A 2 -36.23 28.99 -1.07
C GLN A 2 -35.29 27.77 -1.13
N LYS A 3 -34.43 27.70 -2.16
CA LYS A 3 -33.32 26.74 -2.21
C LYS A 3 -32.23 27.18 -1.23
N GLN A 4 -32.17 26.52 -0.08
CA GLN A 4 -31.06 26.67 0.86
C GLN A 4 -29.80 26.05 0.24
N THR A 5 -28.88 26.88 -0.24
CA THR A 5 -27.54 26.45 -0.61
C THR A 5 -26.71 26.31 0.66
N SER A 6 -26.53 25.07 1.14
CA SER A 6 -25.69 24.78 2.29
C SER A 6 -24.23 25.08 1.93
N LYS A 7 -23.73 26.24 2.37
CA LYS A 7 -22.30 26.56 2.39
C LYS A 7 -21.60 25.46 3.18
N MET A 8 -20.90 24.55 2.50
CA MET A 8 -19.98 23.63 3.17
C MET A 8 -18.83 24.46 3.71
N ASN A 9 -18.91 24.79 5.01
CA ASN A 9 -17.78 25.29 5.75
C ASN A 9 -16.68 24.24 5.64
N SER A 10 -15.66 24.54 4.85
CA SER A 10 -14.35 23.89 4.88
C SER A 10 -13.71 24.20 6.23
N SER A 11 -14.23 23.61 7.31
CA SER A 11 -13.53 23.58 8.57
C SER A 11 -12.21 22.87 8.32
N GLU A 12 -11.10 23.56 8.63
CA GLU A 12 -9.79 22.93 8.70
C GLU A 12 -9.95 21.64 9.52
N ARG A 13 -9.72 20.49 8.88
CA ARG A 13 -9.69 19.21 9.58
C ARG A 13 -8.44 19.20 10.44
N ARG A 14 -8.53 19.82 11.62
CA ARG A 14 -7.55 19.67 12.68
C ARG A 14 -7.68 18.25 13.19
N VAL A 15 -6.64 17.45 12.97
CA VAL A 15 -6.46 16.16 13.62
C VAL A 15 -6.32 16.45 15.11
N GLN A 16 -7.42 16.33 15.85
CA GLN A 16 -7.38 16.30 17.29
C GLN A 16 -7.11 14.86 17.68
N PHE A 17 -5.91 14.60 18.20
CA PHE A 17 -5.67 13.37 18.93
C PHE A 17 -6.60 13.41 20.15
N LEU A 18 -7.32 12.30 20.38
CA LEU A 18 -8.19 12.17 21.54
C LEU A 18 -7.36 12.54 22.78
N PRO A 19 -7.82 13.51 23.61
CA PRO A 19 -7.09 13.93 24.79
C PRO A 19 -6.83 12.71 25.66
N ALA A 20 -5.56 12.35 25.81
CA ALA A 20 -4.99 11.34 26.71
C ALA A 20 -6.02 10.42 27.38
N HIS A 21 -6.66 9.55 26.59
CA HIS A 21 -7.11 8.30 27.17
C HIS A 21 -5.87 7.43 27.21
N ASP A 22 -5.29 7.27 28.40
CA ASP A 22 -4.27 6.25 28.71
C ASP A 22 -4.87 4.83 28.59
N SER A 23 -5.74 4.60 27.61
CA SER A 23 -6.25 3.28 27.29
C SER A 23 -5.13 2.54 26.57
N VAL A 24 -4.42 1.71 27.31
CA VAL A 24 -3.56 0.67 26.74
C VAL A 24 -4.49 -0.30 26.01
N LEU A 25 -4.49 -0.23 24.67
CA LEU A 25 -5.12 -1.25 23.84
C LEU A 25 -4.16 -2.42 23.76
N GLU A 26 -4.48 -3.52 24.44
CA GLU A 26 -3.79 -4.79 24.25
C GLU A 26 -4.14 -5.33 22.86
N ILE A 27 -3.13 -5.36 21.98
CA ILE A 27 -3.26 -5.99 20.68
C ILE A 27 -2.88 -7.47 20.88
N PRO A 28 -3.79 -8.43 20.63
CA PRO A 28 -3.48 -9.84 20.82
C PRO A 28 -2.31 -10.24 19.95
N SER A 29 -1.47 -11.16 20.46
CA SER A 29 -0.39 -11.70 19.66
C SER A 29 -0.95 -12.59 18.55
N LEU A 30 -0.24 -12.75 17.42
CA LEU A 30 -0.74 -13.55 16.29
C LEU A 30 -1.10 -15.00 16.70
N GLY A 31 -0.42 -15.56 17.71
CA GLY A 31 -0.71 -16.90 18.23
C GLY A 31 -1.99 -16.98 19.07
N GLU A 32 -2.52 -15.84 19.54
CA GLU A 32 -3.78 -15.73 20.29
C GLU A 32 -4.99 -15.52 19.36
N TYR A 33 -4.78 -15.30 18.06
CA TYR A 33 -5.86 -15.15 17.12
C TYR A 33 -6.62 -16.45 16.99
N THR A 34 -7.95 -16.39 17.18
CA THR A 34 -8.81 -17.53 16.87
C THR A 34 -8.84 -17.74 15.35
N GLU A 35 -9.19 -18.95 14.90
CA GLU A 35 -9.38 -19.19 13.47
C GLU A 35 -10.43 -18.23 12.86
N GLN A 36 -11.43 -17.83 13.66
CA GLN A 36 -12.43 -16.86 13.25
C GLN A 36 -11.83 -15.47 13.07
N ASP A 37 -10.92 -15.03 13.96
CA ASP A 37 -10.20 -13.76 13.80
C ASP A 37 -9.32 -13.79 12.57
N ILE A 38 -8.63 -14.90 12.30
CA ILE A 38 -7.82 -15.06 11.08
C ILE A 38 -8.72 -14.98 9.84
N MET A 39 -9.87 -15.66 9.83
CA MET A 39 -10.80 -15.57 8.69
C MET A 39 -11.36 -14.16 8.50
N ASN A 40 -11.59 -13.41 9.59
CA ASN A 40 -12.16 -12.06 9.54
C ASN A 40 -11.11 -10.98 9.20
N CYS A 41 -9.86 -11.15 9.62
CA CYS A 41 -8.81 -10.15 9.42
C CYS A 41 -8.11 -10.26 8.07
N TRP A 42 -8.15 -11.42 7.42
CA TRP A 42 -7.38 -11.68 6.21
C TRP A 42 -8.26 -11.74 4.98
N TYR A 43 -7.79 -11.13 3.89
CA TYR A 43 -8.42 -11.27 2.59
C TYR A 43 -8.44 -12.74 2.18
N THR A 44 -9.59 -13.21 1.72
CA THR A 44 -9.68 -14.52 1.07
C THR A 44 -8.80 -14.53 -0.19
N LYS A 45 -8.31 -15.71 -0.60
CA LYS A 45 -7.50 -15.85 -1.83
C LYS A 45 -8.17 -15.19 -3.06
N PRO A 46 -9.49 -15.33 -3.29
CA PRO A 46 -10.19 -14.63 -4.38
C PRO A 46 -10.16 -13.10 -4.26
N GLU A 47 -10.39 -12.56 -3.06
CA GLU A 47 -10.33 -11.11 -2.81
C GLU A 47 -8.93 -10.56 -3.04
N PHE A 48 -7.92 -11.23 -2.50
CA PHE A 48 -6.52 -10.85 -2.70
C PHE A 48 -6.16 -10.81 -4.19
N ARG A 49 -6.57 -11.82 -4.98
CA ARG A 49 -6.38 -11.82 -6.44
C ARG A 49 -7.09 -10.65 -7.12
N LYS A 50 -8.29 -10.27 -6.65
CA LYS A 50 -9.03 -9.12 -7.19
C LYS A 50 -8.31 -7.81 -6.88
N ILE A 51 -7.76 -7.67 -5.67
CA ILE A 51 -6.94 -6.53 -5.27
C ILE A 51 -5.68 -6.46 -6.14
N ALA A 52 -4.93 -7.56 -6.26
CA ALA A 52 -3.71 -7.62 -7.07
C ALA A 52 -3.97 -7.25 -8.54
N LYS A 53 -5.03 -7.79 -9.15
CA LYS A 53 -5.44 -7.43 -10.53
C LYS A 53 -5.76 -5.94 -10.66
N ARG A 54 -6.38 -5.32 -9.64
CA ARG A 54 -6.67 -3.89 -9.64
C ARG A 54 -5.38 -3.07 -9.55
N CYS A 55 -4.46 -3.43 -8.65
CA CYS A 55 -3.15 -2.80 -8.51
C CYS A 55 -2.35 -2.89 -9.82
N GLN A 56 -2.29 -4.07 -10.44
CA GLN A 56 -1.61 -4.27 -11.72
C GLN A 56 -2.20 -3.42 -12.85
N LYS A 57 -3.53 -3.30 -12.94
CA LYS A 57 -4.19 -2.42 -13.92
C LYS A 57 -3.85 -0.95 -13.68
N GLN A 58 -3.75 -0.53 -12.42
CA GLN A 58 -3.36 0.84 -12.06
C GLN A 58 -1.89 1.10 -12.40
N ALA A 59 -0.98 0.19 -12.07
CA ALA A 59 0.44 0.30 -12.40
C ALA A 59 0.66 0.45 -13.91
N ARG A 60 0.07 -0.44 -14.73
CA ARG A 60 0.15 -0.35 -16.20
C ARG A 60 -0.39 0.97 -16.76
N ARG A 61 -1.43 1.53 -16.12
CA ARG A 61 -2.00 2.82 -16.52
C ARG A 61 -1.02 3.95 -16.22
N TRP A 62 -0.39 3.92 -15.05
CA TRP A 62 0.66 4.86 -14.65
C TRP A 62 1.87 4.80 -15.59
N GLU A 63 2.36 3.61 -15.90
CA GLU A 63 3.46 3.40 -16.86
C GLU A 63 3.13 3.94 -18.26
N SER A 64 1.87 3.83 -18.69
CA SER A 64 1.42 4.40 -19.95
C SER A 64 1.27 5.93 -19.94
N GLY A 65 1.60 6.61 -18.85
CA GLY A 65 1.46 8.06 -18.67
C GLY A 65 0.00 8.54 -18.60
N LYS A 66 -0.96 7.62 -18.44
CA LYS A 66 -2.38 7.95 -18.39
C LYS A 66 -2.76 8.33 -16.96
N PRO A 67 -3.44 9.47 -16.74
CA PRO A 67 -3.84 9.89 -15.39
C PRO A 67 -4.80 8.86 -14.78
N SER A 68 -4.64 8.62 -13.47
CA SER A 68 -5.60 7.84 -12.67
C SER A 68 -6.97 8.51 -12.69
N MET A 69 -8.04 7.70 -12.71
CA MET A 69 -9.42 8.23 -12.61
C MET A 69 -9.72 8.86 -11.24
N ASN A 70 -9.04 8.42 -10.18
CA ASN A 70 -9.42 8.73 -8.80
C ASN A 70 -8.33 9.48 -8.03
N GLU A 71 -7.44 10.22 -8.72
CA GLU A 71 -6.26 10.86 -8.09
C GLU A 71 -5.45 9.85 -7.23
N SER A 72 -5.48 8.56 -7.60
CA SER A 72 -4.86 7.51 -6.78
C SER A 72 -3.36 7.69 -6.81
N CYS A 73 -2.74 7.84 -5.64
CA CYS A 73 -1.29 7.91 -5.50
C CYS A 73 -0.62 6.67 -6.13
N PRO A 74 0.49 6.83 -6.87
CA PRO A 74 1.26 5.70 -7.40
C PRO A 74 1.98 4.91 -6.31
N ARG A 75 2.08 5.46 -5.09
CA ARG A 75 2.79 4.83 -3.98
C ARG A 75 2.16 3.50 -3.57
N GLY A 76 2.98 2.47 -3.42
CA GLY A 76 2.56 1.09 -3.15
C GLY A 76 2.20 0.30 -4.41
N LEU A 77 2.41 0.85 -5.60
CA LEU A 77 2.28 0.14 -6.88
C LEU A 77 3.63 -0.19 -7.53
N GLU A 78 4.75 0.15 -6.90
CA GLU A 78 6.11 0.01 -7.44
C GLU A 78 6.41 -1.46 -7.76
N SER A 79 6.03 -2.39 -6.87
CA SER A 79 6.18 -3.83 -7.10
C SER A 79 5.31 -4.37 -8.24
N PHE A 80 4.31 -3.61 -8.69
CA PHE A 80 3.44 -3.96 -9.81
C PHE A 80 3.86 -3.27 -11.11
N MET A 81 4.80 -2.32 -11.04
CA MET A 81 5.44 -1.74 -12.21
C MET A 81 6.48 -2.73 -12.73
N GLN A 82 6.60 -2.83 -14.04
CA GLN A 82 7.45 -3.80 -14.71
C GLN A 82 8.92 -3.58 -14.34
N GLU A 83 9.44 -2.36 -14.51
CA GLU A 83 10.85 -2.04 -14.25
C GLU A 83 11.20 -2.21 -12.76
N ASP A 84 10.46 -1.55 -11.86
CA ASP A 84 10.73 -1.62 -10.42
C ASP A 84 10.51 -3.05 -9.87
N GLY A 85 9.53 -3.79 -10.40
CA GLY A 85 9.28 -5.18 -10.04
C GLY A 85 10.40 -6.13 -10.49
N GLU A 86 10.91 -5.96 -11.70
CA GLU A 86 12.05 -6.73 -12.23
C GLU A 86 13.32 -6.47 -11.41
N ILE A 87 13.63 -5.19 -11.09
CA ILE A 87 14.80 -4.83 -10.26
C ILE A 87 14.68 -5.44 -8.86
N THR A 88 13.51 -5.35 -8.24
CA THR A 88 13.28 -5.93 -6.90
C THR A 88 13.44 -7.45 -6.92
N THR A 89 12.90 -8.12 -7.93
CA THR A 89 12.99 -9.57 -8.08
C THR A 89 14.43 -10.00 -8.28
N ALA A 90 15.16 -9.36 -9.20
CA ALA A 90 16.56 -9.66 -9.47
C ALA A 90 17.44 -9.44 -8.22
N SER A 91 17.19 -8.38 -7.46
CA SER A 91 17.93 -8.11 -6.22
C SER A 91 17.70 -9.19 -5.15
N VAL A 92 16.48 -9.74 -5.06
CA VAL A 92 16.17 -10.84 -4.14
C VAL A 92 16.82 -12.13 -4.60
N GLU A 93 16.70 -12.47 -5.88
CA GLU A 93 17.32 -13.65 -6.48
C GLU A 93 18.84 -13.63 -6.28
N GLN A 94 19.50 -12.51 -6.56
CA GLN A 94 20.93 -12.34 -6.35
C GLN A 94 21.35 -12.55 -4.89
N CYS A 95 20.55 -12.08 -3.94
CA CYS A 95 20.84 -12.29 -2.52
C CYS A 95 20.66 -13.76 -2.12
N ILE A 96 19.65 -14.45 -2.66
CA ILE A 96 19.43 -15.87 -2.43
C ILE A 96 20.61 -16.67 -2.98
N ASP A 97 20.97 -16.44 -4.25
CA ASP A 97 22.07 -17.15 -4.91
C ASP A 97 23.38 -16.99 -4.14
N ALA A 98 23.73 -15.76 -3.75
CA ALA A 98 24.95 -15.51 -2.99
C ALA A 98 24.99 -16.21 -1.63
N VAL A 99 23.85 -16.30 -0.93
CA VAL A 99 23.76 -17.03 0.34
C VAL A 99 23.87 -18.54 0.10
N MET A 100 23.24 -19.07 -0.94
CA MET A 100 23.30 -20.49 -1.28
C MET A 100 24.73 -20.91 -1.68
N ASP A 101 25.43 -20.07 -2.46
CA ASP A 101 26.83 -20.29 -2.85
C ASP A 101 27.75 -20.34 -1.61
N GLU A 102 27.58 -19.41 -0.66
CA GLU A 102 28.37 -19.42 0.58
C GLU A 102 28.00 -20.61 1.49
N GLN A 103 26.74 -21.03 1.53
CA GLN A 103 26.32 -22.25 2.25
C GLN A 103 26.96 -23.51 1.65
N GLU A 104 27.03 -23.62 0.33
CA GLU A 104 27.70 -24.74 -0.34
C GLU A 104 29.19 -24.80 0.03
N VAL A 105 29.88 -23.65 0.02
CA VAL A 105 31.28 -23.54 0.46
C VAL A 105 31.47 -23.93 1.93
N GLN A 106 30.52 -23.59 2.80
CA GLN A 106 30.55 -23.93 4.22
C GLN A 106 30.32 -25.43 4.46
N TRP A 107 29.39 -26.04 3.72
CA TRP A 107 29.14 -27.48 3.77
C TRP A 107 30.35 -28.30 3.34
N ASP A 108 31.02 -27.93 2.25
CA ASP A 108 32.23 -28.60 1.78
C ASP A 108 33.38 -28.58 2.80
N LYS A 109 33.36 -27.59 3.70
CA LYS A 109 34.37 -27.39 4.75
C LYS A 109 33.94 -27.91 6.12
N GLU A 110 32.71 -28.39 6.27
CA GLU A 110 32.10 -28.76 7.55
C GLU A 110 32.17 -27.64 8.60
N VAL A 111 31.97 -26.37 8.19
CA VAL A 111 31.99 -25.19 9.06
C VAL A 111 30.63 -24.49 9.01
N ASP A 112 30.10 -24.08 10.16
CA ASP A 112 28.91 -23.22 10.25
C ASP A 112 29.31 -21.81 10.69
N ASP A 113 29.41 -20.87 9.74
CA ASP A 113 29.76 -19.46 9.97
C ASP A 113 28.60 -18.54 9.56
N TYR A 114 27.74 -18.23 10.54
CA TYR A 114 26.59 -17.35 10.34
C TYR A 114 26.96 -15.89 10.08
N ASP A 115 28.08 -15.42 10.65
CA ASP A 115 28.53 -14.05 10.44
C ASP A 115 28.99 -13.85 8.99
N ARG A 116 29.59 -14.89 8.41
CA ARG A 116 29.96 -14.90 6.99
C ARG A 116 28.75 -14.85 6.07
N LEU A 117 27.69 -15.63 6.35
CA LEU A 117 26.44 -15.57 5.58
C LEU A 117 25.78 -14.18 5.66
N ALA A 118 25.79 -13.57 6.86
CA ALA A 118 25.29 -12.22 7.05
C ALA A 118 26.09 -11.20 6.23
N ALA A 119 27.43 -11.29 6.24
CA ALA A 119 28.29 -10.41 5.47
C ALA A 119 28.06 -10.53 3.95
N VAL A 120 27.88 -11.74 3.43
CA VAL A 120 27.58 -11.97 2.00
C VAL A 120 26.22 -11.38 1.62
N SER A 121 25.19 -11.63 2.43
CA SER A 121 23.85 -11.07 2.20
C SER A 121 23.84 -9.54 2.27
N GLU A 122 24.56 -8.96 3.24
CA GLU A 122 24.70 -7.51 3.39
C GLU A 122 25.35 -6.90 2.15
N GLU A 123 26.47 -7.47 1.69
CA GLU A 123 27.21 -6.96 0.53
C GLU A 123 26.32 -6.87 -0.72
N VAL A 124 25.59 -7.95 -1.04
CA VAL A 124 24.69 -8.00 -2.20
C VAL A 124 23.50 -7.05 -2.04
N SER A 125 23.00 -6.87 -0.82
CA SER A 125 21.84 -6.00 -0.53
C SER A 125 22.18 -4.50 -0.51
N ARG A 126 23.45 -4.10 -0.58
CA ARG A 126 23.86 -2.67 -0.58
C ARG A 126 23.24 -1.88 -1.74
N PHE A 127 23.09 -2.53 -2.91
CA PHE A 127 22.44 -1.91 -4.06
C PHE A 127 21.00 -1.48 -3.73
N SER A 128 20.23 -2.35 -3.08
CA SER A 128 18.83 -2.09 -2.73
C SER A 128 18.71 -0.90 -1.77
N VAL A 129 19.63 -0.74 -0.83
CA VAL A 129 19.68 0.41 0.10
C VAL A 129 19.93 1.71 -0.67
N SER A 130 20.94 1.73 -1.54
CA SER A 130 21.26 2.91 -2.36
C SER A 130 20.08 3.29 -3.25
N TRP A 131 19.45 2.30 -3.89
CA TRP A 131 18.31 2.50 -4.76
C TRP A 131 17.09 3.07 -4.01
N ALA A 132 16.79 2.55 -2.82
CA ALA A 132 15.72 3.04 -1.97
C ALA A 132 15.93 4.51 -1.55
N LEU A 133 17.17 4.89 -1.21
CA LEU A 133 17.51 6.27 -0.87
C LEU A 133 17.30 7.22 -2.07
N GLU A 134 17.66 6.79 -3.28
CA GLU A 134 17.46 7.62 -4.47
C GLU A 134 15.98 7.78 -4.84
N LYS A 135 15.19 6.71 -4.72
CA LYS A 135 13.72 6.79 -4.85
C LYS A 135 13.13 7.73 -3.81
N ALA A 136 13.55 7.65 -2.54
CA ALA A 136 13.08 8.54 -1.49
C ALA A 136 13.37 10.03 -1.78
N ARG A 137 14.53 10.36 -2.37
CA ARG A 137 14.84 11.72 -2.82
C ARG A 137 13.94 12.19 -3.96
N THR A 138 13.59 11.28 -4.86
CA THR A 138 12.68 11.57 -5.97
C THR A 138 11.27 11.85 -5.45
N ASP A 139 10.77 11.00 -4.55
CA ASP A 139 9.51 11.18 -3.83
C ASP A 139 9.46 12.52 -3.10
N GLU A 140 10.53 12.89 -2.39
CA GLU A 140 10.62 14.16 -1.67
C GLU A 140 10.48 15.35 -2.62
N LYS A 141 11.21 15.34 -3.74
CA LYS A 141 11.13 16.41 -4.75
C LYS A 141 9.73 16.51 -5.35
N GLU A 142 9.09 15.38 -5.63
CA GLU A 142 7.71 15.36 -6.15
C GLU A 142 6.72 15.92 -5.13
N ALA A 143 6.79 15.48 -3.88
CA ALA A 143 5.95 15.98 -2.80
C ALA A 143 6.11 17.50 -2.63
N GLN A 144 7.35 18.02 -2.63
CA GLN A 144 7.62 19.45 -2.55
C GLN A 144 6.98 20.25 -3.71
N ARG A 145 6.97 19.71 -4.93
CA ARG A 145 6.30 20.36 -6.07
C ARG A 145 4.78 20.43 -5.86
N ILE A 146 4.17 19.34 -5.40
CA ILE A 146 2.74 19.27 -5.11
C ILE A 146 2.37 20.27 -4.01
N TYR A 147 3.15 20.34 -2.92
CA TYR A 147 2.94 21.32 -1.85
C TYR A 147 2.97 22.76 -2.36
N LYS A 148 4.00 23.13 -3.14
CA LYS A 148 4.10 24.47 -3.73
C LYS A 148 2.90 24.80 -4.63
N HIS A 149 2.45 23.84 -5.44
CA HIS A 149 1.29 24.02 -6.31
C HIS A 149 0.00 24.20 -5.50
N MET A 150 -0.18 23.43 -4.42
CA MET A 150 -1.32 23.60 -3.51
C MET A 150 -1.31 24.98 -2.86
N GLU A 151 -0.18 25.44 -2.32
CA GLU A 151 -0.07 26.78 -1.72
C GLU A 151 -0.45 27.90 -2.68
N GLN A 152 0.00 27.82 -3.94
CA GLN A 152 -0.35 28.80 -4.97
C GLN A 152 -1.86 28.80 -5.24
N LYS A 153 -2.47 27.61 -5.38
CA LYS A 153 -3.93 27.47 -5.58
C LYS A 153 -4.72 28.06 -4.40
N TYR A 154 -4.27 27.86 -3.16
CA TYR A 154 -4.90 28.44 -1.97
C TYR A 154 -4.81 29.97 -1.96
N LYS A 155 -3.67 30.56 -2.32
CA LYS A 155 -3.50 32.03 -2.41
C LYS A 155 -4.44 32.66 -3.43
N VAL A 156 -4.56 32.06 -4.63
CA VAL A 156 -5.48 32.53 -5.68
C VAL A 156 -6.93 32.44 -5.21
N THR A 157 -7.31 31.34 -4.56
CA THR A 157 -8.69 31.15 -4.07
C THR A 157 -9.06 32.14 -2.98
N LYS A 158 -8.13 32.47 -2.07
CA LYS A 158 -8.36 33.45 -1.00
C LYS A 158 -8.60 34.86 -1.54
N LEU A 159 -7.78 35.31 -2.50
CA LEU A 159 -7.92 36.64 -3.10
C LEU A 159 -9.25 36.84 -3.85
N LYS A 160 -9.83 35.77 -4.41
CA LYS A 160 -11.11 35.83 -5.14
C LYS A 160 -12.34 35.99 -4.25
N CYS A 161 -12.23 35.70 -2.94
CA CYS A 161 -13.35 35.84 -2.00
C CYS A 161 -13.43 37.22 -1.34
N GLU A 162 -12.37 38.03 -1.43
CA GLU A 162 -12.29 39.34 -0.77
C GLU A 162 -12.68 40.51 -1.69
N SER A 163 -12.95 40.27 -2.99
CA SER A 163 -13.50 41.31 -3.87
C SER A 163 -15.04 41.41 -3.68
N PRO A 164 -15.56 42.51 -3.12
CA PRO A 164 -16.99 42.71 -2.90
C PRO A 164 -17.65 43.14 -4.21
N THR A 165 -17.81 42.21 -5.15
CA THR A 165 -18.52 42.52 -6.40
C THR A 165 -20.01 42.29 -6.17
N SER A 166 -20.70 43.38 -5.85
CA SER A 166 -22.15 43.52 -6.00
C SER A 166 -22.56 43.18 -7.44
N LEU A 167 -23.02 41.95 -7.67
CA LEU A 167 -23.63 41.57 -8.94
C LEU A 167 -25.02 40.97 -8.68
N SER A 168 -25.97 41.88 -8.52
CA SER A 168 -27.39 41.62 -8.72
C SER A 168 -27.61 41.21 -10.17
N LYS A 169 -27.78 39.91 -10.44
CA LYS A 169 -28.29 39.43 -11.72
C LYS A 169 -29.47 38.51 -11.48
N SER A 170 -30.59 38.96 -12.04
CA SER A 170 -31.92 38.38 -12.05
C SER A 170 -31.90 36.94 -12.56
N ILE A 171 -32.53 36.05 -11.80
CA ILE A 171 -32.77 34.66 -12.17
C ILE A 171 -34.08 34.65 -12.97
N GLU A 172 -34.00 34.30 -14.25
CA GLU A 172 -35.16 33.83 -15.00
C GLU A 172 -35.30 32.32 -14.80
N ASP A 173 -36.50 31.93 -14.34
CA ASP A 173 -36.98 30.56 -14.19
C ASP A 173 -36.99 29.84 -15.54
N GLY A 174 -36.38 28.66 -15.59
CA GLY A 174 -36.28 27.90 -16.83
C GLY A 174 -36.01 26.41 -16.62
N ARG A 175 -37.08 25.70 -16.28
CA ARG A 175 -37.42 24.30 -16.62
C ARG A 175 -36.54 23.16 -16.12
N ASP A 176 -37.23 22.37 -15.30
CA ASP A 176 -37.08 20.94 -15.08
C ASP A 176 -36.79 20.18 -16.39
N ASP A 177 -35.74 19.35 -16.40
CA ASP A 177 -35.72 18.14 -17.21
C ASP A 177 -34.71 17.12 -16.63
N HIS A 178 -35.28 16.07 -16.05
CA HIS A 178 -34.82 14.68 -16.03
C HIS A 178 -33.30 14.42 -16.09
N THR A 179 -32.66 14.25 -14.93
CA THR A 179 -31.41 13.49 -14.85
C THR A 179 -31.64 12.18 -14.11
N SER A 180 -32.12 11.23 -14.89
CA SER A 180 -31.91 9.78 -14.85
C SER A 180 -31.07 9.25 -13.67
N MET A 181 -31.74 8.52 -12.77
CA MET A 181 -31.09 7.62 -11.82
C MET A 181 -30.31 6.56 -12.59
N CYS A 182 -29.02 6.40 -12.25
CA CYS A 182 -28.21 5.27 -12.69
C CYS A 182 -28.82 3.96 -12.18
N SER A 183 -29.62 3.32 -13.04
CA SER A 183 -30.00 1.92 -12.92
C SER A 183 -28.81 1.02 -13.28
N ASP A 184 -28.69 -0.07 -12.51
CA ASP A 184 -28.19 -1.38 -12.91
C ASP A 184 -26.78 -1.50 -13.53
N LEU A 185 -25.81 -1.85 -12.68
CA LEU A 185 -24.66 -2.69 -13.07
C LEU A 185 -24.87 -4.13 -12.58
N SER A 186 -26.00 -4.71 -12.98
CA SER A 186 -26.23 -6.15 -12.96
C SER A 186 -26.06 -6.66 -14.39
N HIS A 187 -24.86 -7.15 -14.73
CA HIS A 187 -24.66 -7.96 -15.95
C HIS A 187 -24.51 -9.42 -15.53
N PRO A 188 -25.55 -10.25 -15.66
CA PRO A 188 -25.39 -11.70 -15.63
C PRO A 188 -24.90 -12.20 -17.00
N GLY A 189 -23.90 -13.09 -16.97
CA GLY A 189 -23.74 -14.10 -18.01
C GLY A 189 -23.01 -13.67 -19.29
N ALA A 190 -21.70 -13.48 -19.22
CA ALA A 190 -20.84 -13.86 -20.34
C ALA A 190 -20.24 -15.23 -19.99
N GLU A 191 -20.90 -16.28 -20.49
CA GLU A 191 -20.38 -17.64 -20.50
C GLU A 191 -19.00 -17.64 -21.15
N SER A 192 -17.98 -17.98 -20.38
CA SER A 192 -16.64 -18.20 -20.93
C SER A 192 -16.63 -19.50 -21.72
N PRO A 193 -15.97 -19.54 -22.89
CA PRO A 193 -15.83 -20.77 -23.65
C PRO A 193 -15.14 -21.83 -22.80
N ARG A 194 -15.81 -22.96 -22.69
CA ARG A 194 -15.39 -24.20 -22.04
C ARG A 194 -14.08 -24.66 -22.70
N LEU A 195 -12.94 -24.33 -22.10
CA LEU A 195 -11.65 -24.90 -22.50
C LEU A 195 -11.68 -26.40 -22.21
N THR A 196 -11.54 -27.16 -23.29
CA THR A 196 -11.43 -28.60 -23.35
C THR A 196 -10.21 -29.08 -22.56
N GLU A 197 -10.51 -29.85 -21.51
CA GLU A 197 -9.87 -31.11 -21.16
C GLU A 197 -8.38 -31.24 -21.54
N HIS A 198 -7.51 -30.76 -20.65
CA HIS A 198 -6.10 -31.14 -20.64
C HIS A 198 -5.90 -32.39 -19.79
N GLN A 199 -5.13 -33.30 -20.39
CA GLN A 199 -4.87 -34.66 -19.97
C GLN A 199 -4.34 -34.75 -18.54
N LYS A 200 -4.95 -35.68 -17.80
CA LYS A 200 -4.58 -36.13 -16.46
C LYS A 200 -3.25 -36.88 -16.53
N THR A 201 -2.12 -36.17 -16.42
CA THR A 201 -0.83 -36.81 -16.12
C THR A 201 -0.84 -37.23 -14.65
N LYS A 202 -0.80 -38.55 -14.42
CA LYS A 202 -0.62 -39.16 -13.11
C LYS A 202 0.81 -38.88 -12.63
N GLY A 203 1.02 -37.71 -12.03
CA GLY A 203 2.24 -37.39 -11.30
C GLY A 203 2.23 -38.11 -9.95
N ALA A 204 3.25 -38.92 -9.70
CA ALA A 204 3.45 -39.62 -8.44
C ALA A 204 3.44 -38.63 -7.27
N SER A 205 2.58 -38.89 -6.29
CA SER A 205 2.52 -38.21 -5.00
C SER A 205 3.88 -38.36 -4.29
N LYS A 206 4.67 -37.29 -4.27
CA LYS A 206 5.83 -37.19 -3.38
C LYS A 206 5.31 -37.19 -1.93
N PRO A 207 5.90 -37.98 -1.03
CA PRO A 207 5.53 -37.95 0.38
C PRO A 207 5.78 -36.55 0.96
N PRO A 208 4.92 -36.08 1.88
CA PRO A 208 5.07 -34.76 2.48
C PRO A 208 6.38 -34.69 3.25
N LEU A 209 7.21 -33.69 2.91
CA LEU A 209 8.40 -33.34 3.67
C LEU A 209 7.98 -33.03 5.11
N LYS A 210 8.46 -33.84 6.08
CA LYS A 210 8.32 -33.54 7.50
C LYS A 210 9.11 -32.26 7.79
N MET A 211 8.39 -31.16 8.01
CA MET A 211 9.05 -29.92 8.44
C MET A 211 9.60 -30.10 9.86
N PRO A 212 10.83 -29.64 10.13
CA PRO A 212 11.38 -29.64 11.48
C PRO A 212 10.51 -28.75 12.38
N LYS A 213 10.25 -29.23 13.60
CA LYS A 213 9.51 -28.48 14.62
C LYS A 213 10.34 -27.26 15.00
N LEU A 214 9.90 -26.07 14.60
CA LEU A 214 10.52 -24.82 15.03
C LEU A 214 10.43 -24.69 16.57
N PRO A 215 11.46 -24.11 17.21
CA PRO A 215 11.46 -23.89 18.65
C PRO A 215 10.29 -22.99 19.07
N ARG A 216 9.69 -23.32 20.21
CA ARG A 216 8.54 -22.63 20.78
C ARG A 216 8.93 -21.21 21.21
N HIS A 217 8.13 -20.25 20.75
CA HIS A 217 7.82 -18.94 21.33
C HIS A 217 8.97 -18.17 22.01
N VAL A 218 9.47 -17.15 21.31
CA VAL A 218 10.21 -16.05 21.93
C VAL A 218 9.22 -14.90 22.15
N SER A 219 8.88 -14.60 23.40
CA SER A 219 8.11 -13.40 23.74
C SER A 219 9.06 -12.19 23.73
N VAL A 220 8.80 -11.24 22.83
CA VAL A 220 9.54 -9.99 22.77
C VAL A 220 8.77 -8.92 23.54
N THR A 221 9.21 -8.60 24.75
CA THR A 221 8.68 -7.48 25.53
C THR A 221 9.42 -6.20 25.14
N ILE A 222 8.75 -5.30 24.41
CA ILE A 222 9.31 -4.01 24.02
C ILE A 222 9.03 -2.98 25.12
N TYR A 223 10.03 -2.65 25.92
CA TYR A 223 9.94 -1.53 26.87
C TYR A 223 10.19 -0.22 26.14
N ARG A 224 9.13 0.58 25.91
CA ARG A 224 9.30 1.99 25.53
C ARG A 224 9.75 2.78 26.75
N LYS A 225 11.02 3.20 26.76
CA LYS A 225 11.55 4.12 27.76
C LYS A 225 10.94 5.50 27.51
N VAL A 226 9.93 5.86 28.30
CA VAL A 226 9.36 7.21 28.30
C VAL A 226 10.28 8.09 29.14
N SER A 227 11.09 8.93 28.50
CA SER A 227 11.88 9.94 29.20
C SER A 227 10.93 10.99 29.78
N PRO A 228 11.01 11.32 31.09
CA PRO A 228 10.20 12.37 31.66
C PRO A 228 10.56 13.72 31.04
N MET A 229 9.56 14.43 30.51
CA MET A 229 9.72 15.84 30.14
C MET A 229 10.00 16.65 31.42
N ILE A 230 11.24 17.10 31.57
CA ILE A 230 11.61 18.08 32.58
C ILE A 230 11.05 19.41 32.10
N CYS A 231 9.97 19.87 32.72
CA CYS A 231 9.43 21.20 32.52
C CYS A 231 10.27 22.16 33.38
N SER A 232 11.23 22.85 32.76
CA SER A 232 11.98 23.91 33.41
C SER A 232 11.04 25.11 33.65
N ARG A 233 10.93 25.53 34.92
CA ARG A 233 10.25 26.77 35.31
C ARG A 233 11.06 28.00 34.95
#